data_AF-A0A2W7S278-F1
#
_entry.id   AF-A0A2W7S278-F1
#
_cell.length_a   1.000
_cell.length_b   1.000
_cell.length_c   1.000
_cell.angle_alpha   90.00
_cell.angle_beta   90.00
_cell.angle_gamma   90.00
#
_symmetry.space_group_name_H-M   'P 1'
#
loop_
_entity.id
_entity.type
_entity.pdbx_description
1 polymer ?
#
loop_
_entity_poly.entity_id
_entity_poly.type
_entity_poly.pdbx_seq_one_letter_code
_entity_poly.pdbx_strand_id
1 'polypeptide(L)'
;MERAEVESNILGGYPKYLEKINYLIELCVSKATDISIINPDWISNNDARFAIYGKYVSTLNATKILLYNTLSFVNQDDWVKKYNDEFAIGGRIDDFVYLKELDTQLRFANYMSFVSEFESSLLIIIRFLKDENKKCAENYTSFITDNLKIITYVDFLRLVRHLRNSIHNNGIHMPTESKYNSDPIKFKGMDFNFQKGERIDLKWIDCFVIYEELIGLTEIIFNEDMISRYELITDIVLE
;
A
#
# COMPACT_ATOMS: atom_id res chain seq x y z
N MET A 1 -0.97 -22.07 17.94
CA MET A 1 -1.88 -20.92 18.10
C MET A 1 -3.26 -21.50 18.33
N GLU A 2 -3.91 -21.10 19.40
CA GLU A 2 -5.24 -21.62 19.74
C GLU A 2 -6.32 -20.87 18.93
N ARG A 3 -7.42 -21.54 18.58
CA ARG A 3 -8.57 -20.99 17.87
C ARG A 3 -8.96 -19.57 18.33
N ALA A 4 -9.00 -19.38 19.64
CA ALA A 4 -9.40 -18.13 20.28
C ALA A 4 -8.52 -16.94 19.87
N GLU A 5 -7.24 -17.16 19.60
CA GLU A 5 -6.32 -16.10 19.14
C GLU A 5 -6.66 -15.63 17.71
N VAL A 6 -6.98 -16.58 16.83
CA VAL A 6 -7.39 -16.29 15.44
C VAL A 6 -8.72 -15.54 15.41
N GLU A 7 -9.72 -16.06 16.14
CA GLU A 7 -11.03 -15.43 16.24
C GLU A 7 -10.92 -14.03 16.84
N SER A 8 -10.15 -13.86 17.91
CA SER A 8 -9.93 -12.54 18.51
C SER A 8 -9.28 -11.55 17.53
N ASN A 9 -8.28 -11.99 16.76
CA ASN A 9 -7.59 -11.13 15.81
C ASN A 9 -8.49 -10.73 14.62
N ILE A 10 -9.24 -11.67 14.05
CA ILE A 10 -10.10 -11.42 12.89
C ILE A 10 -11.37 -10.69 13.31
N LEU A 11 -12.13 -11.23 14.27
CA LEU A 11 -13.41 -10.67 14.70
C LEU A 11 -13.24 -9.33 15.43
N GLY A 12 -12.17 -9.18 16.21
CA GLY A 12 -11.89 -7.95 16.95
C GLY A 12 -11.12 -6.89 16.15
N GLY A 13 -10.26 -7.31 15.23
CA GLY A 13 -9.40 -6.42 14.44
C GLY A 13 -10.07 -5.87 13.19
N TYR A 14 -10.71 -6.74 12.40
CA TYR A 14 -11.15 -6.38 11.04
C TYR A 14 -12.19 -5.25 11.00
N PRO A 15 -13.16 -5.16 11.92
CA PRO A 15 -14.06 -4.00 11.98
C PRO A 15 -13.31 -2.67 12.07
N LYS A 16 -12.27 -2.59 12.91
CA LYS A 16 -11.44 -1.38 13.05
C LYS A 16 -10.61 -1.10 11.81
N TYR A 17 -10.14 -2.15 11.12
CA TYR A 17 -9.42 -2.02 9.86
C TYR A 17 -10.32 -1.49 8.74
N LEU A 18 -11.59 -1.93 8.69
CA LEU A 18 -12.59 -1.42 7.76
C LEU A 18 -12.88 0.07 7.99
N GLU A 19 -12.98 0.51 9.24
CA GLU A 19 -13.11 1.94 9.57
C GLU A 19 -11.92 2.76 9.06
N LYS A 20 -10.69 2.27 9.30
CA LYS A 20 -9.48 2.96 8.80
C LYS A 20 -9.42 2.97 7.28
N ILE A 21 -9.84 1.91 6.60
CA ILE A 21 -9.94 1.88 5.13
C ILE A 21 -10.96 2.90 4.62
N ASN A 22 -12.13 3.02 5.26
CA ASN A 22 -13.12 4.04 4.88
C ASN A 22 -12.56 5.46 5.01
N TYR A 23 -11.88 5.75 6.12
CA TYR A 23 -11.17 7.02 6.29
C TYR A 23 -10.18 7.29 5.16
N LEU A 24 -9.37 6.31 4.76
CA LEU A 24 -8.41 6.48 3.67
C LEU A 24 -9.11 6.68 2.31
N ILE A 25 -10.22 6.00 2.07
CA ILE A 25 -11.05 6.19 0.86
C ILE A 25 -11.62 7.61 0.84
N GLU A 26 -12.20 8.08 1.94
CA GLU A 26 -12.75 9.44 2.08
C GLU A 26 -11.65 10.49 1.84
N LEU A 27 -10.46 10.26 2.38
CA LEU A 27 -9.30 11.11 2.14
C LEU A 27 -8.96 11.16 0.64
N CYS A 28 -8.83 10.02 -0.03
CA CYS A 28 -8.55 10.00 -1.48
C CYS A 28 -9.66 10.67 -2.32
N VAL A 29 -10.93 10.43 -1.97
CA VAL A 29 -12.08 11.05 -2.66
C VAL A 29 -12.07 12.57 -2.47
N SER A 30 -11.75 13.06 -1.28
CA SER A 30 -11.59 14.49 -1.03
C SER A 30 -10.52 15.08 -1.94
N LYS A 31 -9.34 14.46 -2.02
CA LYS A 31 -8.23 14.95 -2.87
C LYS A 31 -8.55 14.89 -4.36
N ALA A 32 -9.25 13.84 -4.81
CA ALA A 32 -9.72 13.74 -6.18
C ALA A 32 -10.78 14.82 -6.50
N THR A 33 -11.63 15.14 -5.53
CA THR A 33 -12.65 16.19 -5.66
C THR A 33 -12.01 17.57 -5.83
N ASP A 34 -10.97 17.88 -5.04
CA ASP A 34 -10.23 19.14 -5.17
C ASP A 34 -9.69 19.33 -6.60
N ILE A 35 -9.14 18.27 -7.21
CA ILE A 35 -8.69 18.29 -8.61
C ILE A 35 -9.86 18.52 -9.56
N SER A 36 -11.00 17.84 -9.36
CA SER A 36 -12.16 17.97 -10.25
C SER A 36 -12.79 19.37 -10.22
N ILE A 37 -12.66 20.09 -9.11
CA ILE A 37 -13.13 21.48 -8.98
C ILE A 37 -12.22 22.42 -9.78
N ILE A 38 -10.90 22.19 -9.72
CA ILE A 38 -9.90 22.98 -10.45
C ILE A 38 -9.97 22.69 -11.95
N ASN A 39 -10.17 21.42 -12.32
CA ASN A 39 -10.22 20.92 -13.69
C ASN A 39 -11.54 20.17 -13.95
N PRO A 40 -12.65 20.86 -14.26
CA PRO A 40 -13.96 20.21 -14.49
C PRO A 40 -13.97 19.17 -15.62
N ASP A 41 -13.16 19.41 -16.65
CA ASP A 41 -13.05 18.56 -17.85
C ASP A 41 -12.02 17.43 -17.69
N TRP A 42 -11.62 17.09 -16.44
CA TRP A 42 -10.58 16.10 -16.16
C TRP A 42 -10.85 14.73 -16.79
N ILE A 43 -12.12 14.32 -16.89
CA ILE A 43 -12.53 13.04 -17.51
C ILE A 43 -12.22 13.06 -19.00
N SER A 44 -12.74 14.05 -19.71
CA SER A 44 -12.55 14.18 -21.16
C SER A 44 -11.09 14.42 -21.53
N ASN A 45 -10.30 14.94 -20.59
CA ASN A 45 -8.89 15.26 -20.78
C ASN A 45 -7.95 14.16 -20.25
N ASN A 46 -8.46 13.06 -19.70
CA ASN A 46 -7.63 11.96 -19.13
C ASN A 46 -6.56 12.45 -18.13
N ASP A 47 -6.93 13.34 -17.21
CA ASP A 47 -5.99 13.86 -16.20
C ASP A 47 -5.53 12.75 -15.25
N ALA A 48 -4.25 12.41 -15.35
CA ALA A 48 -3.61 11.38 -14.56
C ALA A 48 -3.73 11.66 -13.05
N ARG A 49 -3.70 12.92 -12.62
CA ARG A 49 -3.72 13.26 -11.17
C ARG A 49 -5.00 12.77 -10.49
N PHE A 50 -6.15 12.89 -11.16
CA PHE A 50 -7.39 12.32 -10.66
C PHE A 50 -7.33 10.79 -10.65
N ALA A 51 -6.90 10.20 -11.76
CA ALA A 51 -6.85 8.74 -11.92
C ALA A 51 -5.99 8.06 -10.85
N ILE A 52 -4.92 8.71 -10.38
CA ILE A 52 -4.06 8.23 -9.29
C ILE A 52 -4.85 7.99 -8.00
N TYR A 53 -5.67 8.95 -7.56
CA TYR A 53 -6.53 8.75 -6.39
C TYR A 53 -7.61 7.70 -6.64
N GLY A 54 -8.14 7.62 -7.86
CA GLY A 54 -9.05 6.55 -8.27
C GLY A 54 -8.45 5.15 -8.13
N LYS A 55 -7.16 5.00 -8.46
CA LYS A 55 -6.40 3.74 -8.26
C LYS A 55 -6.29 3.39 -6.79
N TYR A 56 -5.92 4.34 -5.93
CA TYR A 56 -5.86 4.12 -4.47
C TYR A 56 -7.22 3.70 -3.90
N VAL A 57 -8.30 4.39 -4.28
CA VAL A 57 -9.67 4.04 -3.88
C VAL A 57 -10.02 2.63 -4.33
N SER A 58 -9.64 2.24 -5.54
CA SER A 58 -9.90 0.90 -6.07
C SER A 58 -9.17 -0.18 -5.27
N THR A 59 -7.89 0.01 -4.97
CA THR A 59 -7.10 -0.91 -4.13
C THR A 59 -7.66 -1.03 -2.71
N LEU A 60 -8.06 0.09 -2.10
CA LEU A 60 -8.65 0.12 -0.77
C LEU A 60 -10.01 -0.59 -0.75
N ASN A 61 -10.86 -0.39 -1.76
CA ASN A 61 -12.13 -1.11 -1.90
C ASN A 61 -11.95 -2.61 -2.12
N ALA A 62 -10.98 -3.02 -2.94
CA ALA A 62 -10.66 -4.44 -3.13
C ALA A 62 -10.27 -5.10 -1.79
N THR A 63 -9.46 -4.40 -0.99
CA THR A 63 -9.05 -4.84 0.35
C THR A 63 -10.24 -4.92 1.30
N LYS A 64 -11.09 -3.89 1.29
CA LYS A 64 -12.34 -3.84 2.07
C LYS A 64 -13.23 -5.05 1.77
N ILE A 65 -13.44 -5.37 0.50
CA ILE A 65 -14.23 -6.54 0.06
C ILE A 65 -13.62 -7.84 0.59
N LEU A 66 -12.29 -8.01 0.48
CA LEU A 66 -11.60 -9.19 0.99
C LEU A 66 -11.79 -9.35 2.50
N LEU A 67 -11.60 -8.28 3.29
CA LEU A 67 -11.79 -8.31 4.73
C LEU A 67 -13.24 -8.63 5.13
N TYR A 68 -14.23 -8.08 4.41
CA TYR A 68 -15.64 -8.43 4.63
C TYR A 68 -15.91 -9.91 4.36
N ASN A 69 -15.35 -10.45 3.27
CA ASN A 69 -15.52 -11.87 2.93
C ASN A 69 -14.88 -12.77 3.98
N THR A 70 -13.68 -12.43 4.47
CA THR A 70 -13.04 -13.17 5.55
C THR A 70 -13.86 -13.11 6.84
N LEU A 71 -14.35 -11.92 7.22
CA LEU A 71 -15.19 -11.74 8.40
C LEU A 71 -16.50 -12.55 8.29
N SER A 72 -17.13 -12.51 7.12
CA SER A 72 -18.34 -13.28 6.81
C SER A 72 -18.09 -14.79 6.89
N PHE A 73 -16.92 -15.27 6.45
CA PHE A 73 -16.54 -16.67 6.57
C PHE A 73 -16.39 -17.09 8.02
N VAL A 74 -15.60 -16.35 8.83
CA VAL A 74 -15.34 -16.73 10.23
C VAL A 74 -16.53 -16.52 11.17
N ASN A 75 -17.56 -15.77 10.75
CA ASN A 75 -18.79 -15.59 11.51
C ASN A 75 -19.82 -16.72 11.29
N GLN A 76 -19.53 -17.71 10.43
CA GLN A 76 -20.41 -18.87 10.25
C GLN A 76 -20.30 -19.80 11.47
N ASP A 77 -21.42 -20.28 12.01
CA ASP A 77 -21.43 -21.13 13.22
C ASP A 77 -20.55 -22.39 13.08
N ASP A 78 -20.38 -22.90 11.86
CA ASP A 78 -19.60 -24.10 11.53
C ASP A 78 -18.30 -23.79 10.77
N TRP A 79 -17.82 -22.54 10.78
CA TRP A 79 -16.66 -22.12 9.98
C TRP A 79 -15.42 -22.98 10.22
N VAL A 80 -15.19 -23.44 11.46
CA VAL A 80 -14.04 -24.30 11.82
C VAL A 80 -14.14 -25.64 11.11
N LYS A 81 -15.34 -26.24 11.13
CA LYS A 81 -15.59 -27.52 10.44
C LYS A 81 -15.37 -27.34 8.94
N LYS A 82 -15.96 -26.29 8.36
CA LYS A 82 -15.80 -25.96 6.95
C LYS A 82 -14.34 -25.74 6.57
N TYR A 83 -13.59 -25.01 7.39
CA TYR A 83 -12.15 -24.80 7.20
C TYR A 83 -11.39 -26.14 7.19
N ASN A 84 -11.66 -27.01 8.17
CA ASN A 84 -11.01 -28.31 8.26
C ASN A 84 -11.37 -29.23 7.09
N ASP A 85 -12.63 -29.23 6.64
CA ASP A 85 -13.11 -30.10 5.57
C ASP A 85 -12.62 -29.65 4.18
N GLU A 86 -12.52 -28.33 3.94
CA GLU A 86 -12.24 -27.77 2.62
C GLU A 86 -10.78 -27.30 2.42
N PHE A 87 -10.07 -26.92 3.50
CA PHE A 87 -8.77 -26.22 3.40
C PHE A 87 -7.63 -26.85 4.19
N ALA A 88 -7.90 -27.63 5.25
CA ALA A 88 -6.81 -28.19 6.06
C ALA A 88 -6.04 -29.28 5.29
N ILE A 89 -4.77 -29.03 5.02
CA ILE A 89 -3.88 -29.99 4.37
C ILE A 89 -3.25 -30.90 5.43
N GLY A 90 -3.41 -32.22 5.27
CA GLY A 90 -2.76 -33.22 6.14
C GLY A 90 -3.56 -33.64 7.38
N GLY A 91 -4.86 -33.32 7.45
CA GLY A 91 -5.80 -33.95 8.39
C GLY A 91 -5.65 -33.56 9.86
N ARG A 92 -4.90 -32.50 10.18
CA ARG A 92 -4.80 -31.96 11.54
C ARG A 92 -5.97 -31.03 11.81
N ILE A 93 -6.96 -31.55 12.51
CA ILE A 93 -8.06 -30.77 13.07
C ILE A 93 -7.47 -29.68 13.97
N ASP A 94 -7.97 -28.45 13.82
CA ASP A 94 -7.55 -27.25 14.57
C ASP A 94 -6.13 -26.71 14.24
N ASP A 95 -5.55 -27.10 13.10
CA ASP A 95 -4.33 -26.48 12.58
C ASP A 95 -4.63 -25.19 11.79
N PHE A 96 -4.73 -24.08 12.53
CA PHE A 96 -5.01 -22.76 11.96
C PHE A 96 -3.78 -22.05 11.37
N VAL A 97 -2.67 -22.77 11.13
CA VAL A 97 -1.45 -22.19 10.54
C VAL A 97 -1.74 -21.54 9.18
N TYR A 98 -2.58 -22.15 8.33
CA TYR A 98 -2.90 -21.56 7.03
C TYR A 98 -3.79 -20.33 7.12
N LEU A 99 -4.61 -20.15 8.17
CA LEU A 99 -5.32 -18.90 8.40
C LEU A 99 -4.39 -17.77 8.82
N LYS A 100 -3.38 -18.06 9.65
CA LYS A 100 -2.33 -17.08 9.98
C LYS A 100 -1.56 -16.66 8.75
N GLU A 101 -1.22 -17.63 7.92
CA GLU A 101 -0.52 -17.36 6.68
C GLU A 101 -1.43 -16.58 5.73
N LEU A 102 -2.72 -16.91 5.63
CA LEU A 102 -3.71 -16.13 4.86
C LEU A 102 -3.76 -14.67 5.32
N ASP A 103 -3.89 -14.40 6.62
CA ASP A 103 -3.90 -13.02 7.15
C ASP A 103 -2.58 -12.27 6.84
N THR A 104 -1.44 -12.96 6.90
CA THR A 104 -0.15 -12.40 6.47
C THR A 104 -0.14 -12.09 4.97
N GLN A 105 -0.59 -13.02 4.14
CA GLN A 105 -0.65 -12.86 2.69
C GLN A 105 -1.63 -11.76 2.29
N LEU A 106 -2.74 -11.59 3.01
CA LEU A 106 -3.68 -10.48 2.79
C LEU A 106 -3.01 -9.13 3.07
N ARG A 107 -2.26 -9.00 4.17
CA ARG A 107 -1.47 -7.78 4.45
C ARG A 107 -0.44 -7.51 3.37
N PHE A 108 0.31 -8.53 2.98
CA PHE A 108 1.36 -8.41 1.97
C PHE A 108 0.80 -8.04 0.61
N ALA A 109 -0.27 -8.69 0.17
CA ALA A 109 -0.95 -8.39 -1.07
C ALA A 109 -1.50 -6.96 -1.07
N ASN A 110 -2.20 -6.56 -0.01
CA ASN A 110 -2.72 -5.21 0.13
C ASN A 110 -1.59 -4.15 0.09
N TYR A 111 -0.50 -4.37 0.83
CA TYR A 111 0.67 -3.48 0.82
C TYR A 111 1.28 -3.37 -0.57
N MET A 112 1.54 -4.50 -1.21
CA MET A 112 2.18 -4.55 -2.51
C MET A 112 1.31 -3.89 -3.58
N SER A 113 0.00 -4.14 -3.57
CA SER A 113 -0.93 -3.49 -4.49
C SER A 113 -0.91 -1.97 -4.30
N PHE A 114 -1.03 -1.48 -3.07
CA PHE A 114 -1.09 -0.03 -2.82
C PHE A 114 0.22 0.68 -3.20
N VAL A 115 1.36 0.10 -2.83
CA VAL A 115 2.68 0.65 -3.21
C VAL A 115 2.87 0.58 -4.73
N SER A 116 2.40 -0.48 -5.39
CA SER A 116 2.50 -0.60 -6.85
C SER A 116 1.64 0.43 -7.58
N GLU A 117 0.46 0.77 -7.06
CA GLU A 117 -0.33 1.90 -7.57
C GLU A 117 0.42 3.22 -7.41
N PHE A 118 1.03 3.47 -6.25
CA PHE A 118 1.84 4.67 -6.04
C PHE A 118 3.04 4.74 -7.01
N GLU A 119 3.81 3.66 -7.13
CA GLU A 119 4.97 3.58 -8.02
C GLU A 119 4.58 3.81 -9.48
N SER A 120 3.56 3.11 -9.97
CA SER A 120 3.09 3.23 -11.36
C SER A 120 2.50 4.61 -11.66
N SER A 121 1.81 5.19 -10.67
CA SER A 121 1.26 6.56 -10.73
C SER A 121 2.35 7.61 -10.91
N LEU A 122 3.43 7.52 -10.14
CA LEU A 122 4.56 8.44 -10.29
C LEU A 122 5.31 8.22 -11.62
N LEU A 123 5.37 6.98 -12.12
CA LEU A 123 5.97 6.72 -13.42
C LEU A 123 5.20 7.38 -14.58
N ILE A 124 3.88 7.55 -14.47
CA ILE A 124 3.09 8.32 -15.45
C ILE A 124 3.58 9.77 -15.49
N ILE A 125 3.70 10.41 -14.33
CA ILE A 125 4.18 11.80 -14.22
C ILE A 125 5.61 11.93 -14.74
N ILE A 126 6.49 10.98 -14.36
CA ILE A 126 7.88 10.95 -14.83
C ILE A 126 7.95 10.86 -16.35
N ARG A 127 7.14 10.00 -16.98
CA ARG A 127 7.09 9.86 -18.45
C ARG A 127 6.62 11.15 -19.11
N PHE A 128 5.52 11.72 -18.64
CA PHE A 128 5.00 12.99 -19.13
C PHE A 128 6.08 14.10 -19.09
N LEU A 129 6.79 14.24 -17.96
CA LEU A 129 7.85 15.23 -17.82
C LEU A 129 9.04 14.96 -18.75
N LYS A 130 9.37 13.68 -19.05
CA LYS A 130 10.42 13.33 -20.00
C LYS A 130 10.05 13.72 -21.43
N ASP A 131 8.80 13.51 -21.82
CA ASP A 131 8.28 13.89 -23.14
C ASP A 131 8.29 15.42 -23.32
N GLU A 132 8.09 16.16 -22.22
CA GLU A 132 8.29 17.61 -22.10
C GLU A 132 9.78 18.04 -22.08
N ASN A 133 10.69 17.15 -22.53
CA ASN A 133 12.14 17.33 -22.59
C ASN A 133 12.79 17.72 -21.25
N LYS A 134 12.24 17.27 -20.12
CA LYS A 134 12.85 17.47 -18.80
C LYS A 134 13.83 16.34 -18.47
N LYS A 135 14.99 16.71 -17.92
CA LYS A 135 15.90 15.74 -17.32
C LYS A 135 15.27 15.18 -16.04
N CYS A 136 14.63 14.03 -16.16
CA CYS A 136 13.88 13.38 -15.09
C CYS A 136 14.53 12.04 -14.72
N ALA A 137 14.51 11.69 -13.42
CA ALA A 137 14.99 10.41 -12.94
C ALA A 137 14.22 9.22 -13.53
N GLU A 138 14.79 8.02 -13.42
CA GLU A 138 14.18 6.79 -13.95
C GLU A 138 13.27 6.06 -12.94
N ASN A 139 13.45 6.32 -11.66
CA ASN A 139 12.68 5.70 -10.59
C ASN A 139 12.04 6.77 -9.68
N TYR A 140 10.95 6.40 -9.00
CA TYR A 140 10.19 7.31 -8.18
C TYR A 140 10.99 7.88 -6.99
N THR A 141 11.89 7.10 -6.39
CA THR A 141 12.67 7.56 -5.23
C THR A 141 13.62 8.70 -5.62
N SER A 142 14.38 8.51 -6.69
CA SER A 142 15.25 9.56 -7.25
C SER A 142 14.44 10.72 -7.80
N PHE A 143 13.27 10.48 -8.39
CA PHE A 143 12.39 11.58 -8.81
C PHE A 143 11.99 12.48 -7.63
N ILE A 144 11.52 11.88 -6.53
CA ILE A 144 11.08 12.64 -5.34
C ILE A 144 12.27 13.39 -4.71
N THR A 145 13.43 12.74 -4.57
CA THR A 145 14.57 13.30 -3.84
C THR A 145 15.44 14.22 -4.70
N ASP A 146 15.71 13.85 -5.95
CA ASP A 146 16.64 14.58 -6.81
C ASP A 146 15.94 15.60 -7.71
N ASN A 147 14.76 15.28 -8.25
CA ASN A 147 14.02 16.22 -9.12
C ASN A 147 13.12 17.16 -8.33
N LEU A 148 12.31 16.64 -7.39
CA LEU A 148 11.38 17.44 -6.59
C LEU A 148 12.00 18.01 -5.30
N LYS A 149 13.18 17.52 -4.89
CA LYS A 149 13.88 17.98 -3.67
C LYS A 149 13.09 17.77 -2.37
N ILE A 150 12.16 16.82 -2.34
CA ILE A 150 11.38 16.47 -1.15
C ILE A 150 12.23 15.54 -0.25
N ILE A 151 13.16 16.13 0.49
CA ILE A 151 14.12 15.38 1.33
C ILE A 151 13.53 14.91 2.67
N THR A 152 12.40 15.47 3.10
CA THR A 152 11.73 15.12 4.36
C THR A 152 11.18 13.69 4.37
N TYR A 153 11.03 13.06 3.21
CA TYR A 153 10.49 11.71 3.04
C TYR A 153 11.57 10.64 2.79
N VAL A 154 12.86 10.96 2.88
CA VAL A 154 13.95 10.00 2.57
C VAL A 154 13.85 8.73 3.42
N ASP A 155 13.67 8.86 4.73
CA ASP A 155 13.54 7.70 5.63
C ASP A 155 12.26 6.90 5.37
N PHE A 156 11.18 7.58 5.00
CA PHE A 156 9.93 6.93 4.62
C PHE A 156 10.05 6.13 3.32
N LEU A 157 10.65 6.71 2.29
CA LEU A 157 10.91 6.02 1.02
C LEU A 157 11.85 4.84 1.21
N ARG A 158 12.85 4.99 2.10
CA ARG A 158 13.70 3.88 2.53
C ARG A 158 12.86 2.78 3.18
N LEU A 159 12.00 3.09 4.16
CA LEU A 159 11.09 2.13 4.79
C LEU A 159 10.25 1.36 3.74
N VAL A 160 9.60 2.08 2.83
CA VAL A 160 8.75 1.49 1.77
C VAL A 160 9.53 0.49 0.92
N ARG A 161 10.78 0.84 0.55
CA ARG A 161 11.67 -0.03 -0.21
C ARG A 161 12.06 -1.29 0.56
N HIS A 162 12.42 -1.17 1.84
CA HIS A 162 12.79 -2.31 2.69
C HIS A 162 11.61 -3.28 2.88
N LEU A 163 10.42 -2.76 3.13
CA LEU A 163 9.20 -3.56 3.25
C LEU A 163 8.86 -4.27 1.93
N ARG A 164 8.86 -3.55 0.80
CA ARG A 164 8.61 -4.12 -0.53
C ARG A 164 9.57 -5.26 -0.83
N ASN A 165 10.87 -5.05 -0.63
CA ASN A 165 11.88 -6.09 -0.81
C ASN A 165 11.62 -7.30 0.10
N SER A 166 11.30 -7.07 1.37
CA SER A 166 11.09 -8.16 2.32
C SER A 166 9.83 -8.96 1.94
N ILE A 167 8.75 -8.31 1.55
CA ILE A 167 7.50 -8.96 1.13
C ILE A 167 7.70 -9.80 -0.13
N HIS A 168 8.45 -9.32 -1.13
CA HIS A 168 8.82 -10.13 -2.29
C HIS A 168 9.60 -11.40 -1.93
N ASN A 169 10.27 -11.41 -0.78
CA ASN A 169 10.98 -12.56 -0.22
C ASN A 169 10.14 -13.26 0.87
N ASN A 170 8.81 -13.31 0.71
CA ASN A 170 7.87 -13.93 1.65
C ASN A 170 7.95 -13.38 3.09
N GLY A 171 8.22 -12.08 3.19
CA GLY A 171 8.42 -11.38 4.44
C GLY A 171 9.82 -11.52 5.03
N ILE A 172 10.79 -12.14 4.35
CA ILE A 172 12.17 -12.25 4.84
C ILE A 172 12.98 -11.06 4.35
N HIS A 173 13.62 -10.33 5.25
CA HIS A 173 14.45 -9.20 4.84
C HIS A 173 15.76 -9.66 4.20
N MET A 174 15.97 -9.24 2.94
CA MET A 174 17.16 -9.55 2.16
C MET A 174 17.83 -8.23 1.71
N PRO A 175 18.83 -7.72 2.47
CA PRO A 175 19.41 -6.42 2.20
C PRO A 175 20.03 -6.37 0.81
N THR A 176 19.81 -5.27 0.10
CA THR A 176 20.34 -5.07 -1.26
C THR A 176 21.87 -4.99 -1.25
N GLU A 177 22.45 -4.44 -0.18
CA GLU A 177 23.89 -4.39 0.02
C GLU A 177 24.31 -5.48 1.02
N SER A 178 25.16 -6.40 0.57
CA SER A 178 25.58 -7.58 1.35
C SER A 178 26.32 -7.27 2.66
N LYS A 179 26.74 -6.02 2.85
CA LYS A 179 27.55 -5.55 3.98
C LYS A 179 26.73 -5.25 5.24
N TYR A 180 25.43 -4.96 5.10
CA TYR A 180 24.58 -4.62 6.24
C TYR A 180 23.82 -5.86 6.72
N ASN A 181 24.07 -6.26 7.97
CA ASN A 181 23.31 -7.34 8.62
C ASN A 181 22.04 -6.81 9.31
N SER A 182 21.97 -5.51 9.60
CA SER A 182 20.81 -4.86 10.21
C SER A 182 20.71 -3.40 9.71
N ASP A 183 19.50 -2.95 9.42
CA ASP A 183 19.18 -1.54 9.11
C ASP A 183 17.89 -1.13 9.84
N PRO A 184 17.97 -0.66 11.10
CA PRO A 184 16.78 -0.25 11.84
C PRO A 184 16.25 1.10 11.32
N ILE A 185 14.93 1.19 11.14
CA ILE A 185 14.25 2.41 10.72
C ILE A 185 13.21 2.78 11.76
N LYS A 186 13.30 4.01 12.27
CA LYS A 186 12.27 4.60 13.14
C LYS A 186 11.39 5.52 12.33
N PHE A 187 10.09 5.27 12.34
CA PHE A 187 9.13 6.07 11.57
C PHE A 187 7.84 6.28 12.36
N LYS A 188 7.50 7.55 12.63
CA LYS A 188 6.29 7.95 13.39
C LYS A 188 6.08 7.17 14.70
N GLY A 189 7.16 6.92 15.44
CA GLY A 189 7.12 6.16 16.69
C GLY A 189 7.02 4.64 16.53
N MET A 190 7.02 4.13 15.30
CA MET A 190 7.15 2.71 14.98
C MET A 190 8.63 2.37 14.79
N ASP A 191 9.07 1.26 15.36
CA ASP A 191 10.43 0.74 15.21
C ASP A 191 10.39 -0.45 14.24
N PHE A 192 10.98 -0.30 13.06
CA PHE A 192 11.17 -1.39 12.10
C PHE A 192 12.60 -1.90 12.17
N ASN A 193 12.76 -3.16 12.56
CA ASN A 193 14.07 -3.79 12.64
C ASN A 193 14.26 -4.73 11.45
N PHE A 194 14.97 -4.25 10.43
CA PHE A 194 15.31 -5.07 9.27
C PHE A 194 16.61 -5.82 9.54
N GLN A 195 16.51 -7.11 9.88
CA GLN A 195 17.67 -7.99 10.05
C GLN A 195 17.74 -9.00 8.91
N LYS A 196 18.94 -9.23 8.38
CA LYS A 196 19.16 -10.12 7.24
C LYS A 196 18.71 -11.55 7.57
N GLY A 197 17.83 -12.10 6.73
CA GLY A 197 17.31 -13.46 6.89
C GLY A 197 16.20 -13.59 7.94
N GLU A 198 15.80 -12.48 8.59
CA GLU A 198 14.71 -12.49 9.55
C GLU A 198 13.39 -12.08 8.89
N ARG A 199 12.28 -12.60 9.43
CA ARG A 199 10.93 -12.25 8.99
C ARG A 199 10.55 -10.88 9.56
N ILE A 200 9.98 -10.02 8.72
CA ILE A 200 9.40 -8.75 9.16
C ILE A 200 8.09 -9.01 9.91
N ASP A 201 7.84 -8.24 10.98
CA ASP A 201 6.56 -8.18 11.68
C ASP A 201 5.77 -6.97 11.18
N LEU A 202 5.12 -7.10 10.03
CA LEU A 202 4.27 -6.05 9.46
C LEU A 202 2.82 -6.26 9.88
N LYS A 203 2.24 -5.29 10.60
CA LYS A 203 0.84 -5.31 11.06
C LYS A 203 -0.04 -4.47 10.15
N TRP A 204 -1.35 -4.72 10.23
CA TRP A 204 -2.36 -3.94 9.50
C TRP A 204 -2.26 -2.44 9.78
N ILE A 205 -2.05 -2.07 11.05
CA ILE A 205 -1.92 -0.66 11.44
C ILE A 205 -0.71 0.01 10.77
N ASP A 206 0.42 -0.69 10.65
CA ASP A 206 1.63 -0.19 10.00
C ASP A 206 1.35 0.09 8.53
N CYS A 207 0.65 -0.82 7.84
CA CYS A 207 0.20 -0.63 6.46
C CYS A 207 -0.64 0.65 6.31
N PHE A 208 -1.62 0.87 7.19
CA PHE A 208 -2.48 2.06 7.10
C PHE A 208 -1.74 3.37 7.36
N VAL A 209 -0.78 3.37 8.29
CA VAL A 209 0.09 4.55 8.50
C VAL A 209 0.91 4.83 7.25
N ILE A 210 1.43 3.79 6.59
CA ILE A 210 2.19 3.94 5.34
C ILE A 210 1.28 4.46 4.21
N TYR A 211 0.05 3.98 4.09
CA TYR A 211 -0.87 4.45 3.04
C TYR A 211 -1.24 5.91 3.22
N GLU A 212 -1.54 6.33 4.44
CA GLU A 212 -1.79 7.73 4.77
C GLU A 212 -0.61 8.62 4.37
N GLU A 213 0.61 8.16 4.61
CA GLU A 213 1.82 8.87 4.22
C GLU A 213 2.07 8.89 2.71
N LEU A 214 1.75 7.81 1.98
CA LEU A 214 1.81 7.80 0.52
C LEU A 214 0.78 8.73 -0.10
N ILE A 215 -0.43 8.81 0.47
CA ILE A 215 -1.48 9.74 0.04
C ILE A 215 -1.01 11.18 0.26
N GLY A 216 -0.53 11.50 1.47
CA GLY A 216 0.00 12.83 1.78
C GLY A 216 1.21 13.21 0.91
N LEU A 217 2.12 12.26 0.65
CA LEU A 217 3.24 12.48 -0.27
C LEU A 217 2.77 12.71 -1.71
N THR A 218 1.76 11.99 -2.17
CA THR A 218 1.16 12.21 -3.51
C THR A 218 0.62 13.63 -3.64
N GLU A 219 -0.07 14.14 -2.61
CA GLU A 219 -0.55 15.52 -2.58
C GLU A 219 0.59 16.54 -2.63
N ILE A 220 1.65 16.35 -1.83
CA ILE A 220 2.83 17.23 -1.86
C ILE A 220 3.42 17.25 -3.27
N ILE A 221 3.60 16.08 -3.88
CA ILE A 221 4.11 15.94 -5.25
C ILE A 221 3.25 16.73 -6.24
N PHE A 222 1.92 16.67 -6.15
CA PHE A 222 1.04 17.40 -7.07
C PHE A 222 1.13 18.91 -6.93
N ASN A 223 1.48 19.39 -5.73
CA ASN A 223 1.61 20.81 -5.43
C ASN A 223 3.01 21.37 -5.73
N GLU A 224 4.00 20.54 -6.03
CA GLU A 224 5.33 21.00 -6.45
C GLU A 224 5.27 21.80 -7.76
N ASP A 225 5.97 22.93 -7.82
CA ASP A 225 5.99 23.85 -8.98
C ASP A 225 6.29 23.14 -10.31
N MET A 226 7.11 22.09 -10.29
CA MET A 226 7.45 21.30 -11.47
C MET A 226 6.22 20.63 -12.09
N ILE A 227 5.21 20.31 -11.26
CA ILE A 227 4.01 19.54 -11.60
C ILE A 227 2.79 20.46 -11.65
N SER A 228 2.57 21.29 -10.63
CA SER A 228 1.37 22.15 -10.48
C SER A 228 1.19 23.16 -11.62
N ARG A 229 2.28 23.56 -12.28
CA ARG A 229 2.24 24.45 -13.45
C ARG A 229 1.55 23.86 -14.69
N TYR A 230 1.38 22.54 -14.73
CA TYR A 230 0.73 21.88 -15.84
C TYR A 230 -0.79 21.87 -15.58
N GLU A 231 -1.52 22.48 -16.50
CA GLU A 231 -2.99 22.44 -16.50
C GLU A 231 -3.49 21.00 -16.57
N LEU A 232 -2.79 20.14 -17.34
CA LEU A 232 -3.10 18.74 -17.54
C LEU A 232 -1.85 17.87 -17.59
N ILE A 233 -1.94 16.65 -17.04
CA ILE A 233 -0.94 15.59 -17.20
C ILE A 233 -1.69 14.39 -17.77
N THR A 234 -1.59 14.17 -19.07
CA THR A 234 -2.31 13.07 -19.75
C THR A 234 -1.63 11.73 -19.47
N ASP A 235 -2.43 10.70 -19.19
CA ASP A 235 -1.97 9.32 -19.23
C ASP A 235 -2.31 8.71 -20.60
N ILE A 236 -1.28 8.36 -21.37
CA ILE A 236 -1.43 7.71 -22.69
C ILE A 236 -2.11 6.33 -22.56
N VAL A 237 -2.13 5.74 -21.36
CA VAL A 237 -2.79 4.45 -21.11
C VAL A 237 -4.33 4.58 -20.99
N LEU A 238 -4.86 5.80 -20.89
CA LEU A 238 -6.31 6.07 -20.81
C LEU A 238 -6.95 6.39 -22.18
N GLU A 239 -6.19 6.31 -23.27
CA GLU A 239 -6.72 6.39 -24.66
C GLU A 239 -7.37 5.08 -25.13
#